data_AF-A0A2M8P8M5-F1
#
_entry.id   AF-A0A2M8P8M5-F1
#
_cell.length_a   1.000
_cell.length_b   1.000
_cell.length_c   1.000
_cell.angle_alpha   90.00
_cell.angle_beta   90.00
_cell.angle_gamma   90.00
#
_symmetry.space_group_name_H-M   'P 1'
#
loop_
_entity.id
_entity.type
_entity.pdbx_description
1 polymer ?
#
loop_
_entity_poly.entity_id
_entity_poly.type
_entity_poly.pdbx_seq_one_letter_code
_entity_poly.pdbx_strand_id
1 'polypeptide(L)'
;FIAVTFGTLSAFAGGTVDSVIMGFTDIILTIPQFPLLAVLAAFIKLDNLTLLGAFLGLLSWPALLRAVRSQALSLKERDFVEAARALDLGAGHIIFRELVPNMMTYIVISFTLAMTAAVYTQVGLV
;
A
#
# COMPACT_ATOMS: atom_id res chain seq x y z
N PHE A 1 5.40 3.91 1.58
CA PHE A 1 6.41 3.61 0.55
C PHE A 1 6.24 2.20 -0.04
N ILE A 2 6.35 1.12 0.76
CA ILE A 2 6.17 -0.27 0.28
C ILE A 2 4.91 -0.43 -0.59
N ALA A 3 3.76 -0.02 -0.05
CA ALA A 3 2.48 -0.09 -0.76
C ALA A 3 2.47 0.66 -2.11
N VAL A 4 3.12 1.83 -2.17
CA VAL A 4 3.17 2.65 -3.39
C VAL A 4 4.06 1.99 -4.43
N THR A 5 5.26 1.60 -4.04
CA THR A 5 6.23 0.95 -4.93
C THR A 5 5.67 -0.33 -5.52
N PHE A 6 5.20 -1.25 -4.65
CA PHE A 6 4.68 -2.54 -5.11
C PHE A 6 3.33 -2.39 -5.82
N GLY A 7 2.44 -1.51 -5.35
CA GLY A 7 1.13 -1.31 -5.98
C GLY A 7 1.25 -0.73 -7.39
N THR A 8 2.09 0.29 -7.58
CA THR A 8 2.34 0.87 -8.91
C THR A 8 3.12 -0.10 -9.81
N LEU A 9 4.08 -0.86 -9.27
CA LEU A 9 4.80 -1.90 -10.03
C LEU A 9 3.85 -3.00 -10.51
N SER A 10 2.97 -3.49 -9.63
CA SER A 10 1.94 -4.50 -9.93
C SER A 10 1.05 -4.05 -11.09
N ALA A 11 0.53 -2.82 -11.02
CA ALA A 11 -0.32 -2.24 -12.06
C ALA A 11 0.43 -1.98 -13.38
N PHE A 12 1.68 -1.52 -13.30
CA PHE A 12 2.46 -1.19 -14.48
C PHE A 12 2.92 -2.45 -15.23
N ALA A 13 3.53 -3.40 -14.51
CA ALA A 13 4.09 -4.63 -15.08
C ALA A 13 2.99 -5.62 -15.55
N GLY A 14 1.90 -5.77 -14.79
CA GLY A 14 0.87 -6.76 -15.08
C GLY A 14 1.38 -8.21 -15.03
N GLY A 15 0.59 -9.14 -15.58
CA GLY A 15 0.98 -10.54 -15.76
C GLY A 15 1.40 -11.25 -14.46
N THR A 16 2.47 -12.04 -14.53
CA THR A 16 2.95 -12.86 -13.41
C THR A 16 3.42 -12.03 -12.22
N VAL A 17 4.06 -10.87 -12.46
CA VAL A 17 4.52 -9.98 -11.38
C VAL A 17 3.32 -9.49 -10.57
N ASP A 18 2.26 -9.07 -11.25
CA ASP A 18 1.01 -8.66 -10.62
C ASP A 18 0.38 -9.81 -9.83
N SER A 19 0.28 -11.00 -10.42
CA SER A 19 -0.29 -12.18 -9.75
C SER A 19 0.47 -12.57 -8.48
N VAL A 20 1.80 -12.50 -8.49
CA VAL A 20 2.62 -12.83 -7.32
C VAL A 20 2.45 -11.78 -6.22
N ILE A 21 2.56 -10.49 -6.55
CA ILE A 21 2.39 -9.40 -5.58
C ILE A 21 0.99 -9.45 -4.96
N MET A 22 -0.05 -9.61 -5.79
CA MET A 22 -1.43 -9.70 -5.32
C MET A 22 -1.68 -10.96 -4.50
N GLY A 23 -1.12 -12.11 -4.91
CA GLY A 23 -1.21 -13.35 -4.13
C GLY A 23 -0.65 -13.19 -2.71
N PHE A 24 0.55 -12.60 -2.55
CA PHE A 24 1.10 -12.30 -1.22
C PHE A 24 0.24 -11.31 -0.44
N THR A 25 -0.25 -10.27 -1.11
CA THR A 25 -1.11 -9.25 -0.51
C THR A 25 -2.40 -9.88 0.03
N ASP A 26 -3.01 -10.78 -0.73
CA ASP A 26 -4.28 -11.42 -0.39
C ASP A 26 -4.12 -12.42 0.76
N ILE A 27 -3.00 -13.15 0.82
CA ILE A 27 -2.66 -14.02 1.96
C ILE A 27 -2.60 -13.20 3.26
N ILE A 28 -1.91 -12.06 3.25
CA ILE A 28 -1.78 -11.21 4.46
C ILE A 28 -3.15 -10.65 4.87
N LEU A 29 -3.95 -10.19 3.91
CA LEU A 29 -5.28 -9.61 4.17
C LEU A 29 -6.32 -10.63 4.62
N THR A 30 -6.05 -11.93 4.44
CA THR A 30 -6.90 -12.99 4.98
C THR A 30 -6.78 -13.10 6.50
N ILE A 31 -5.68 -12.62 7.08
CA ILE A 31 -5.44 -12.63 8.53
C ILE A 31 -6.10 -11.40 9.15
N PRO A 32 -7.08 -11.57 10.08
CA PRO A 32 -7.69 -10.44 10.77
C PRO A 32 -6.66 -9.69 11.64
N GLN A 33 -6.41 -8.42 11.31
CA GLN A 33 -5.38 -7.60 11.96
C GLN A 33 -5.58 -7.47 13.48
N PHE A 34 -6.81 -7.15 13.92
CA PHE A 34 -7.08 -6.91 15.34
C PHE A 34 -6.93 -8.19 16.19
N PRO A 35 -7.51 -9.36 15.82
CA PRO A 35 -7.24 -10.62 16.51
C PRO A 35 -5.76 -11.00 16.59
N LEU A 36 -4.99 -10.81 15.50
CA LEU A 36 -3.55 -11.08 15.51
C LEU A 36 -2.82 -10.22 16.55
N LEU A 37 -3.12 -8.92 16.60
CA LEU A 37 -2.52 -8.00 17.57
C LEU A 37 -2.92 -8.32 19.01
N ALA A 38 -4.18 -8.69 19.25
CA ALA A 38 -4.66 -9.07 20.57
C ALA A 38 -3.95 -10.33 21.11
N VAL A 39 -3.72 -11.33 20.26
CA VAL A 39 -2.93 -12.52 20.63
C VAL A 39 -1.47 -12.14 20.88
N LEU A 40 -0.86 -11.31 20.04
CA LEU A 40 0.53 -10.87 20.23
C LEU A 40 0.71 -10.09 21.53
N ALA A 41 -0.27 -9.26 21.91
CA ALA A 41 -0.28 -8.52 23.17
C ALA A 41 -0.21 -9.42 24.41
N ALA A 42 -0.68 -10.67 24.32
CA ALA A 42 -0.60 -11.64 25.40
C ALA A 42 0.81 -12.22 25.60
N PHE A 43 1.65 -12.23 24.56
CA PHE A 43 3.00 -12.79 24.60
C PHE A 43 4.10 -11.73 24.66
N ILE A 44 3.83 -10.54 24.13
CA ILE A 44 4.77 -9.44 24.00
C ILE A 44 4.17 -8.24 24.72
N LYS A 45 4.91 -7.64 25.64
CA LYS A 45 4.50 -6.34 26.18
C LYS A 45 4.60 -5.30 25.05
N LEU A 46 3.44 -4.77 24.66
CA LEU A 46 3.29 -3.70 23.66
C LEU A 46 3.43 -2.30 24.29
N ASP A 47 4.16 -2.20 25.40
CA ASP A 47 4.54 -0.96 26.06
C ASP A 47 5.59 -0.17 25.26
N ASN A 48 6.34 -0.84 24.38
CA ASN A 48 7.22 -0.18 23.42
C ASN A 48 6.43 0.33 22.19
N LEU A 49 6.17 1.65 22.15
CA LEU A 49 5.50 2.35 21.05
C LEU A 49 6.16 2.11 19.68
N THR A 50 7.49 1.95 19.64
CA THR A 50 8.22 1.67 18.39
C THR A 50 7.89 0.28 17.85
N LEU A 51 7.80 -0.72 18.73
CA LEU A 51 7.46 -2.08 18.35
C LEU A 51 6.01 -2.17 17.87
N LEU A 52 5.07 -1.56 18.59
CA LEU A 52 3.66 -1.47 18.19
C LEU A 52 3.51 -0.77 16.84
N GLY A 53 4.18 0.38 16.65
CA GLY A 53 4.18 1.12 15.39
C GLY A 53 4.73 0.30 14.22
N ALA A 54 5.79 -0.48 14.44
CA ALA A 54 6.34 -1.39 13.43
C ALA A 54 5.33 -2.47 13.00
N PHE A 55 4.64 -3.11 13.95
CA PHE A 55 3.59 -4.09 13.64
C PHE A 55 2.41 -3.46 12.89
N LEU A 56 1.93 -2.31 13.33
CA LEU A 56 0.84 -1.59 12.65
C LEU A 56 1.23 -1.19 11.22
N GLY A 57 2.47 -0.73 11.01
CA GLY A 57 3.00 -0.44 9.68
C GLY A 57 3.09 -1.68 8.80
N LEU A 58 3.57 -2.81 9.34
CA LEU A 58 3.71 -4.08 8.63
C LEU A 58 2.36 -4.71 8.26
N LEU A 59 1.30 -4.46 9.01
CA LEU A 59 -0.02 -5.03 8.75
C LEU A 59 -0.92 -4.11 7.90
N SER A 60 -0.63 -2.81 7.83
CA SER A 60 -1.48 -1.82 7.14
C SER A 60 -1.15 -1.62 5.65
N TRP A 61 0.08 -1.89 5.21
CA TRP A 61 0.50 -1.66 3.82
C TRP A 61 -0.26 -2.44 2.74
N PRO A 62 -0.79 -3.68 2.95
CA PRO A 62 -1.43 -4.45 1.88
C PRO A 62 -2.73 -3.80 1.38
N ALA A 63 -3.51 -3.20 2.29
CA ALA A 63 -4.74 -2.48 1.94
C ALA A 63 -4.43 -1.25 1.07
N LEU A 64 -3.41 -0.47 1.46
CA LEU A 64 -2.94 0.67 0.68
C LEU A 64 -2.37 0.22 -0.68
N LEU A 65 -1.67 -0.91 -0.74
CA LEU A 65 -1.13 -1.46 -1.98
C LEU A 65 -2.24 -1.73 -2.99
N ARG A 66 -3.29 -2.45 -2.58
CA ARG A 66 -4.41 -2.80 -3.45
C ARG A 66 -5.10 -1.54 -3.99
N ALA A 67 -5.22 -0.52 -3.16
CA ALA A 67 -5.86 0.72 -3.55
C ALA A 67 -4.98 1.57 -4.48
N VAL A 68 -3.68 1.67 -4.21
CA VAL A 68 -2.70 2.28 -5.14
C VAL A 68 -2.67 1.52 -6.46
N ARG A 69 -2.69 0.19 -6.46
CA ARG A 69 -2.78 -0.61 -7.69
C ARG A 69 -4.02 -0.24 -8.51
N SER A 70 -5.18 -0.13 -7.88
CA SER A 70 -6.44 0.26 -8.55
C SER A 70 -6.34 1.64 -9.20
N GLN A 71 -5.83 2.63 -8.47
CA GLN A 71 -5.60 3.98 -8.98
C GLN A 71 -4.58 4.00 -10.14
N ALA A 72 -3.49 3.25 -10.00
CA ALA A 72 -2.45 3.14 -11.03
C ALA A 72 -2.97 2.47 -12.31
N LEU A 73 -3.82 1.45 -12.21
CA LEU A 73 -4.50 0.86 -13.37
C LEU A 73 -5.39 1.89 -14.09
N SER A 74 -6.17 2.67 -13.33
CA SER A 74 -7.02 3.72 -13.92
C SER A 74 -6.20 4.84 -14.59
N LEU A 75 -5.09 5.27 -13.98
CA LEU A 75 -4.24 6.31 -14.56
C LEU A 75 -3.42 5.82 -15.75
N LYS A 76 -3.09 4.53 -15.80
CA LYS A 76 -2.36 3.90 -16.91
C LYS A 76 -3.11 3.99 -18.25
N GLU A 77 -4.44 4.10 -18.20
CA GLU A 77 -5.34 4.22 -19.36
C GLU A 77 -5.66 5.69 -19.75
N ARG A 78 -4.98 6.67 -19.14
CA ARG A 78 -5.20 8.10 -19.45
C ARG A 78 -4.31 8.58 -20.58
N ASP A 79 -4.80 9.56 -21.33
CA ASP A 79 -4.14 10.16 -22.50
C ASP A 79 -2.71 10.64 -22.23
N PHE A 80 -2.42 11.18 -21.04
CA PHE A 80 -1.06 11.64 -20.71
C PHE A 80 -0.05 10.48 -20.60
N VAL A 81 -0.50 9.30 -20.16
CA VAL A 81 0.33 8.09 -20.13
C VAL A 81 0.52 7.52 -21.54
N GLU A 82 -0.53 7.55 -22.37
CA GLU A 82 -0.42 7.16 -23.78
C GLU A 82 0.54 8.07 -24.55
N ALA A 83 0.44 9.39 -24.34
CA ALA A 83 1.36 10.37 -24.90
C ALA A 83 2.80 10.11 -24.46
N ALA A 84 3.03 9.84 -23.16
CA ALA A 84 4.35 9.50 -22.65
C ALA A 84 4.92 8.23 -23.30
N ARG A 85 4.09 7.21 -23.55
CA ARG A 85 4.49 5.99 -24.29
C ARG A 85 4.79 6.28 -25.76
N ALA A 86 3.98 7.13 -26.41
CA ALA A 86 4.19 7.51 -27.81
C ALA A 86 5.50 8.31 -28.01
N LEU A 87 5.94 9.02 -26.97
CA LEU A 87 7.23 9.71 -26.90
C LEU A 87 8.40 8.79 -26.47
N ASP A 88 8.16 7.48 -26.36
CA ASP A 88 9.14 6.47 -25.94
C ASP A 88 9.80 6.79 -24.58
N LEU A 89 9.04 7.41 -23.67
CA LEU A 89 9.51 7.67 -22.31
C LEU A 89 9.57 6.37 -21.53
N GLY A 90 10.72 6.11 -20.90
CA GLY A 90 10.95 4.87 -20.17
C GLY A 90 9.96 4.62 -19.01
N ALA A 91 9.80 3.35 -18.64
CA ALA A 91 8.88 2.93 -17.57
C ALA A 91 9.07 3.69 -16.25
N GLY A 92 10.31 3.96 -15.86
CA GLY A 92 10.62 4.74 -14.66
C GLY A 92 10.11 6.19 -14.74
N HIS A 93 10.16 6.81 -15.92
CA HIS A 93 9.60 8.14 -16.14
C HIS A 93 8.08 8.11 -15.94
N ILE A 94 7.39 7.18 -16.59
CA ILE A 94 5.93 7.05 -16.47
C ILE A 94 5.53 6.79 -15.02
N ILE A 95 6.25 5.94 -14.30
CA ILE A 95 5.93 5.63 -12.90
C ILE A 95 6.15 6.84 -11.99
N PHE A 96 7.33 7.46 -12.02
CA PHE A 96 7.72 8.46 -11.02
C PHE A 96 7.36 9.90 -11.38
N ARG A 97 7.12 10.22 -12.66
CA ARG A 97 6.71 11.56 -13.11
C ARG A 97 5.24 11.66 -13.50
N GLU A 98 4.64 10.58 -13.98
CA GLU A 98 3.25 10.59 -14.40
C GLU A 98 2.34 9.94 -13.34
N LEU A 99 2.51 8.66 -13.03
CA LEU A 99 1.60 7.91 -12.16
C LEU A 99 1.66 8.38 -10.69
N VAL A 100 2.82 8.27 -10.04
CA VAL A 100 2.95 8.54 -8.60
C VAL A 100 2.53 9.98 -8.25
N PRO A 101 2.97 11.03 -8.97
CA PRO A 101 2.55 12.41 -8.69
C PRO A 101 1.04 12.61 -8.80
N ASN A 102 0.39 12.04 -9.82
CA ASN A 102 -1.07 12.14 -9.99
C ASN A 102 -1.86 11.42 -8.87
N MET A 103 -1.23 10.48 -8.17
CA MET A 103 -1.82 9.73 -7.07
C MET A 103 -1.49 10.31 -5.69
N MET A 104 -0.64 11.33 -5.60
CA MET A 104 -0.14 11.83 -4.31
C MET A 104 -1.27 12.26 -3.37
N THR A 105 -2.31 12.91 -3.89
CA THR A 105 -3.49 13.28 -3.10
C THR A 105 -4.13 12.06 -2.44
N TYR A 106 -4.32 10.97 -3.20
CA TYR A 106 -4.87 9.73 -2.68
C TYR A 106 -3.95 9.08 -1.64
N ILE A 107 -2.64 9.06 -1.90
CA ILE A 107 -1.63 8.47 -1.01
C ILE A 107 -1.60 9.22 0.33
N VAL A 108 -1.62 10.55 0.30
CA VAL A 108 -1.58 11.40 1.49
C VAL A 108 -2.85 11.25 2.33
N ILE A 109 -4.04 11.26 1.69
CA ILE A 109 -5.30 11.02 2.40
C ILE A 109 -5.30 9.65 3.07
N SER A 110 -4.89 8.61 2.34
CA SER A 110 -4.85 7.25 2.85
C SER A 110 -3.85 7.09 4.00
N PHE A 111 -2.72 7.79 3.94
CA PHE A 111 -1.75 7.85 5.03
C PHE A 111 -2.37 8.45 6.30
N THR A 112 -3.09 9.57 6.18
CA THR A 112 -3.81 10.19 7.30
C THR A 112 -4.84 9.24 7.91
N LEU A 113 -5.63 8.55 7.09
CA LEU A 113 -6.60 7.56 7.56
C LEU A 113 -5.93 6.38 8.28
N ALA A 114 -4.79 5.90 7.76
CA ALA A 114 -4.02 4.83 8.38
C ALA A 114 -3.46 5.25 9.75
N MET A 115 -2.98 6.49 9.88
CA MET A 115 -2.56 7.05 11.16
C MET A 115 -3.72 7.08 12.17
N THR A 116 -4.88 7.57 11.76
CA THR A 116 -6.08 7.61 12.62
C THR A 116 -6.49 6.20 13.07
N ALA A 117 -6.51 5.23 12.15
CA ALA A 117 -6.81 3.84 12.46
C ALA A 117 -5.77 3.21 13.43
N ALA A 118 -4.50 3.57 13.30
CA ALA A 118 -3.44 3.12 14.21
C ALA A 118 -3.67 3.64 15.63
N VAL A 119 -4.08 4.90 15.80
CA VAL A 119 -4.41 5.46 17.13
C VAL A 119 -5.59 4.71 17.76
N TYR A 120 -6.66 4.45 17.01
CA TYR A 120 -7.79 3.66 17.53
C TYR A 120 -7.37 2.24 17.92
N THR A 121 -6.53 1.61 17.10
CA THR A 121 -6.03 0.25 17.39
C THR A 121 -5.17 0.23 18.65
N GLN A 122 -4.33 1.24 18.85
CA GLN A 122 -3.56 1.40 20.07
C GLN A 122 -4.49 1.51 21.28
N VAL A 123 -5.46 2.42 21.26
CA VAL A 123 -6.43 2.60 22.38
C VAL A 123 -7.22 1.33 22.67
N GLY A 124 -7.53 0.51 21.65
CA GLY A 124 -8.24 -0.76 21.86
C GLY A 124 -7.38 -1.89 22.45
N LEU A 125 -6.06 -1.76 22.46
CA LEU A 125 -5.12 -2.77 22.95
C LEU A 125 -4.58 -2.48 24.36
N VAL A 126 -4.62 -1.23 24.83
CA VAL A 126 -4.19 -0.80 26.17
C VAL A 126 -5.39 -0.66 27.09
#